data_AF-A0AAD7JFQ5-F1
#
_entry.id   AF-A0AAD7JFQ5-F1
#
_cell.length_a   1.000
_cell.length_b   1.000
_cell.length_c   1.000
_cell.angle_alpha   90.00
_cell.angle_beta   90.00
_cell.angle_gamma   90.00
#
_symmetry.space_group_name_H-M   'P 1'
#
loop_
_entity.id
_entity.type
_entity.pdbx_description
1 polymer ?
#
loop_
_entity_poly.entity_id
_entity_poly.type
_entity_poly.pdbx_seq_one_letter_code
_entity_poly.pdbx_strand_id
1 'polypeptide(L)'
;MELYPSHRERSGLVWNREWLDKAIIVFKDSCTHVCMKILANCYQGANDFQDILSTAWRFGLTMHLFVPLDAAPSFHGPLSNIKAFTLPRIYDPGFSERYLSKVPGRNAQYAMWLGSAKEVTQRPNAVVFISEGGLLCEIAQVVDTDLIRRFAQGPSAQVRDFPTAQPPGRWTSPFLRHGPCYCSRCMILVGLIPGENNDQDRTLFPLPSTFEDESDHVHGMIGEGALKIVSNTLKDLEKGICTWRTDAQWRGYLCQNNCLHVPKYIPTDESFETVGALIKRAFPINWNGLPVREIEIPEVFDARAHGDWGAL
;
A
#
# COMPACT_ATOMS: atom_id res chain seq x y z
N MET A 1 -20.91 5.02 14.92
CA MET A 1 -19.90 5.28 13.88
C MET A 1 -19.39 3.91 13.49
N GLU A 2 -19.97 3.33 12.45
CA GLU A 2 -19.58 2.00 11.97
C GLU A 2 -18.24 2.15 11.25
N LEU A 3 -17.11 1.73 11.85
CA LEU A 3 -15.80 1.80 11.20
C LEU A 3 -15.56 0.64 10.20
N TYR A 4 -16.58 -0.17 9.89
CA TYR A 4 -16.47 -1.23 8.89
C TYR A 4 -17.64 -1.32 7.93
N PRO A 5 -17.73 -0.39 6.98
CA PRO A 5 -18.41 -0.69 5.73
C PRO A 5 -17.47 -1.59 4.92
N SER A 6 -18.04 -2.45 4.10
CA SER A 6 -17.37 -3.27 3.07
C SER A 6 -16.72 -2.41 1.96
N HIS A 7 -16.01 -1.34 2.34
CA HIS A 7 -15.62 -0.20 1.52
C HIS A 7 -14.46 -0.50 0.58
N ARG A 8 -14.77 -1.29 -0.45
CA ARG A 8 -14.25 -1.06 -1.80
C ARG A 8 -15.40 -0.91 -2.79
N GLU A 9 -16.54 -0.41 -2.32
CA GLU A 9 -17.61 -0.02 -3.20
C GLU A 9 -17.11 1.05 -4.17
N ARG A 10 -17.49 0.84 -5.44
CA ARG A 10 -17.02 1.49 -6.66
C ARG A 10 -17.33 3.00 -6.76
N SER A 11 -17.66 3.71 -5.70
CA SER A 11 -18.09 5.10 -5.78
C SER A 11 -16.94 6.08 -6.03
N GLY A 12 -16.57 6.22 -7.31
CA GLY A 12 -16.03 7.44 -7.89
C GLY A 12 -14.59 7.79 -7.54
N LEU A 13 -13.67 6.83 -7.46
CA LEU A 13 -12.24 7.18 -7.47
C LEU A 13 -11.89 7.76 -8.85
N VAL A 14 -11.57 9.04 -8.89
CA VAL A 14 -11.18 9.74 -10.13
C VAL A 14 -9.69 10.01 -10.08
N TRP A 15 -8.97 9.39 -11.01
CA TRP A 15 -7.54 9.61 -11.17
C TRP A 15 -7.26 10.88 -11.96
N ASN A 16 -6.25 11.63 -11.53
CA ASN A 16 -5.76 12.78 -12.29
C ASN A 16 -5.09 12.30 -13.58
N ARG A 17 -5.75 12.53 -14.72
CA ARG A 17 -5.27 12.12 -16.04
C ARG A 17 -3.96 12.79 -16.42
N GLU A 18 -3.78 14.08 -16.11
CA GLU A 18 -2.53 14.79 -16.40
C GLU A 18 -1.35 14.17 -15.63
N TRP A 19 -1.62 13.71 -14.40
CA TRP A 19 -0.62 13.00 -13.63
C TRP A 19 -0.28 11.66 -14.25
N LEU A 20 -1.29 10.84 -14.58
CA LEU A 20 -1.06 9.55 -15.21
C LEU A 20 -0.37 9.67 -16.56
N ASP A 21 -0.68 10.68 -17.37
CA ASP A 21 -0.03 10.92 -18.66
C ASP A 21 1.48 11.18 -18.54
N LYS A 22 1.92 11.71 -17.40
CA LYS A 22 3.33 12.00 -17.09
C LYS A 22 3.97 10.95 -16.18
N ALA A 23 3.18 10.04 -15.61
CA ALA A 23 3.65 9.05 -14.66
C ALA A 23 4.37 7.90 -15.36
N ILE A 24 5.40 7.37 -14.70
CA ILE A 24 6.12 6.16 -15.08
C ILE A 24 5.87 5.13 -14.00
N ILE A 25 5.45 3.92 -14.39
CA ILE A 25 5.29 2.83 -13.43
C ILE A 25 6.61 2.14 -13.17
N VAL A 26 6.90 1.88 -11.90
CA VAL A 26 8.04 1.09 -11.44
C VAL A 26 7.53 0.00 -10.51
N PHE A 27 8.05 -1.21 -10.66
CA PHE A 27 7.68 -2.33 -9.81
C PHE A 27 8.77 -2.58 -8.76
N LYS A 28 8.35 -2.86 -7.53
CA LYS A 28 9.24 -3.24 -6.42
C LYS A 28 9.95 -4.57 -6.71
N ASP A 29 9.22 -5.52 -7.28
CA ASP A 29 9.66 -6.87 -7.58
C ASP A 29 8.90 -7.46 -8.79
N SER A 30 9.34 -8.64 -9.25
CA SER A 30 8.70 -9.37 -10.35
C SER A 30 7.29 -9.82 -10.01
N CYS A 31 7.03 -10.21 -8.76
CA CYS A 31 5.72 -10.65 -8.28
C CYS A 31 4.66 -9.56 -8.48
N THR A 32 4.94 -8.33 -8.07
CA THR A 32 4.04 -7.18 -8.23
C THR A 32 3.74 -6.91 -9.71
N HIS A 33 4.76 -7.00 -10.57
CA HIS A 33 4.59 -6.84 -12.01
C HIS A 33 3.69 -7.93 -12.60
N VAL A 34 3.94 -9.20 -12.26
CA VAL A 34 3.11 -10.35 -12.68
C VAL A 34 1.67 -10.17 -12.23
N CYS A 35 1.44 -9.83 -10.96
CA CYS A 35 0.13 -9.56 -10.40
C CYS A 35 -0.62 -8.46 -11.17
N MET A 36 0.04 -7.33 -11.46
CA MET A 36 -0.57 -6.27 -12.26
C MET A 36 -0.91 -6.73 -13.69
N LYS A 37 -0.04 -7.50 -14.34
CA LYS A 37 -0.29 -8.03 -15.69
C LYS A 37 -1.46 -9.01 -15.71
N ILE A 38 -1.62 -9.83 -14.67
CA ILE A 38 -2.80 -10.70 -14.50
C ILE A 38 -4.06 -9.84 -14.36
N LEU A 39 -4.04 -8.82 -13.49
CA LEU A 39 -5.19 -7.93 -13.34
C LEU A 39 -5.54 -7.26 -14.66
N ALA A 40 -4.57 -6.77 -15.40
CA ALA A 40 -4.78 -6.09 -16.67
C ALA A 40 -5.43 -6.95 -17.75
N ASN A 41 -5.00 -8.20 -17.87
CA ASN A 41 -5.35 -9.06 -19.00
C ASN A 41 -6.43 -10.09 -18.66
N CYS A 42 -6.61 -10.44 -17.38
CA CYS A 42 -7.55 -11.47 -16.95
C CYS A 42 -8.75 -10.91 -16.16
N TYR A 43 -8.68 -9.67 -15.64
CA TYR A 43 -9.80 -9.07 -14.91
C TYR A 43 -10.77 -8.40 -15.88
N GLN A 44 -11.99 -8.93 -15.99
CA GLN A 44 -13.04 -8.45 -16.91
C GLN A 44 -13.44 -6.97 -16.73
N GLY A 45 -13.04 -6.33 -15.62
CA GLY A 45 -13.37 -4.94 -15.32
C GLY A 45 -12.28 -3.91 -15.66
N ALA A 46 -11.14 -4.31 -16.22
CA ALA A 46 -10.05 -3.40 -16.54
C ALA A 46 -10.08 -2.99 -18.02
N ASN A 47 -10.46 -1.74 -18.31
CA ASN A 47 -10.46 -1.21 -19.68
C ASN A 47 -9.34 -0.20 -19.92
N ASP A 48 -8.82 0.39 -18.84
CA ASP A 48 -7.70 1.31 -18.88
C ASP A 48 -6.80 1.14 -17.66
N PHE A 49 -5.71 1.91 -17.64
CA PHE A 49 -4.77 1.85 -16.53
C PHE A 49 -5.34 2.39 -15.21
N GLN A 50 -6.37 3.25 -15.25
CA GLN A 50 -7.04 3.75 -14.04
C GLN A 50 -7.83 2.64 -13.36
N ASP A 51 -8.50 1.79 -14.15
CA ASP A 51 -9.18 0.60 -13.65
C ASP A 51 -8.18 -0.37 -13.00
N ILE A 52 -7.00 -0.54 -13.61
CA ILE A 52 -5.92 -1.36 -13.05
C ILE A 52 -5.43 -0.78 -11.73
N LEU A 53 -5.10 0.51 -11.66
CA LEU A 53 -4.62 1.12 -10.41
C LEU A 53 -5.68 1.06 -9.31
N SER A 54 -6.94 1.31 -9.65
CA SER A 54 -8.07 1.18 -8.72
C SER A 54 -8.20 -0.25 -8.20
N THR A 55 -7.98 -1.24 -9.07
CA THR A 55 -8.06 -2.66 -8.72
C THR A 55 -6.83 -3.13 -7.95
N ALA A 56 -5.64 -2.66 -8.31
CA ALA A 56 -4.37 -2.95 -7.65
C ALA A 56 -4.37 -2.42 -6.22
N TRP A 57 -4.84 -1.19 -6.01
CA TRP A 57 -5.08 -0.64 -4.68
C TRP A 57 -5.97 -1.56 -3.85
N ARG A 58 -7.06 -2.05 -4.45
CA ARG A 58 -7.89 -3.05 -3.78
C ARG A 58 -7.08 -4.31 -3.48
N PHE A 59 -6.32 -4.88 -4.37
CA PHE A 59 -5.55 -6.07 -3.95
C PHE A 59 -4.36 -5.78 -3.02
N GLY A 60 -4.22 -4.55 -2.50
CA GLY A 60 -3.14 -4.18 -1.60
C GLY A 60 -1.79 -4.23 -2.30
N LEU A 61 -1.78 -4.12 -3.63
CA LEU A 61 -0.56 -4.15 -4.43
C LEU A 61 0.27 -2.90 -4.19
N THR A 62 1.59 -3.08 -4.23
CA THR A 62 2.53 -1.97 -4.30
C THR A 62 2.39 -1.27 -5.66
N MET A 63 2.29 0.06 -5.66
CA MET A 63 2.13 0.90 -6.84
C MET A 63 3.11 2.08 -6.77
N HIS A 64 4.27 1.96 -7.43
CA HIS A 64 5.20 3.08 -7.54
C HIS A 64 4.99 3.81 -8.87
N LEU A 65 4.42 5.01 -8.77
CA LEU A 65 4.26 5.94 -9.89
C LEU A 65 5.25 7.09 -9.71
N PHE A 66 6.18 7.20 -10.65
CA PHE A 66 7.21 8.23 -10.64
C PHE A 66 6.86 9.32 -11.63
N VAL A 67 7.24 10.55 -11.31
CA VAL A 67 6.99 11.71 -12.16
C VAL A 67 8.31 12.43 -12.42
N PRO A 68 8.59 12.85 -13.66
CA PRO A 68 9.73 13.72 -13.96
C PRO A 68 9.76 14.96 -13.05
N LEU A 69 10.93 15.34 -12.56
CA LEU A 69 11.06 16.49 -11.62
C LEU A 69 10.56 17.81 -12.23
N ASP A 70 10.75 18.01 -13.53
CA ASP A 70 10.28 19.17 -14.30
C ASP A 70 8.75 19.22 -14.44
N ALA A 71 8.08 18.07 -14.41
CA ALA A 71 6.63 17.98 -14.39
C ALA A 71 6.02 18.25 -13.01
N ALA A 72 6.79 18.07 -11.93
CA ALA A 72 6.33 18.17 -10.55
C ALA A 72 5.59 19.47 -10.17
N PRO A 73 6.02 20.67 -10.63
CA PRO A 73 5.33 21.92 -10.29
C PRO A 73 3.89 22.00 -10.83
N SER A 74 3.55 21.18 -11.82
CA SER A 74 2.20 21.12 -12.41
C SER A 74 1.20 20.45 -11.46
N PHE A 75 1.67 19.74 -10.44
CA PHE A 75 0.82 18.98 -9.51
C PHE A 75 0.62 19.75 -8.21
N HIS A 76 -0.51 20.43 -8.12
CA HIS A 76 -1.01 21.01 -6.88
C HIS A 76 -1.85 19.96 -6.16
N GLY A 77 -1.22 19.08 -5.38
CA GLY A 77 -1.94 18.18 -4.49
C GLY A 77 -2.84 18.97 -3.54
N PRO A 78 -4.01 18.44 -3.14
CA PRO A 78 -4.90 19.11 -2.21
C PRO A 78 -4.15 19.48 -0.92
N LEU A 79 -4.44 20.67 -0.39
CA LEU A 79 -3.91 21.15 0.87
C LEU A 79 -4.12 20.06 1.93
N SER A 80 -3.05 19.64 2.62
CA SER A 80 -3.24 18.80 3.79
C SER A 80 -4.18 19.52 4.76
N ASN A 81 -5.07 18.78 5.40
CA ASN A 81 -5.93 19.33 6.46
C ASN A 81 -5.11 19.67 7.73
N ILE A 82 -3.80 19.43 7.71
CA ILE A 82 -2.88 19.85 8.76
C ILE A 82 -2.78 21.38 8.71
N LYS A 83 -2.97 22.01 9.87
CA LYS A 83 -2.81 23.45 10.00
C LYS A 83 -1.44 23.86 9.46
N ALA A 84 -1.43 24.84 8.55
CA ALA A 84 -0.24 25.24 7.78
C ALA A 84 1.00 25.56 8.64
N PHE A 85 0.83 25.89 9.93
CA PHE A 85 1.91 26.16 10.87
C PHE A 85 2.61 24.91 11.42
N THR A 86 1.98 23.73 11.38
CA THR A 86 2.57 22.48 11.90
C THR A 86 3.47 21.80 10.86
N LEU A 87 3.18 22.04 9.58
CA LEU A 87 3.86 21.41 8.45
C LEU A 87 5.38 21.69 8.43
N PRO A 88 5.86 22.94 8.58
CA PRO A 88 7.30 23.23 8.53
C PRO A 88 8.07 22.48 9.62
N ARG A 89 7.51 22.39 10.82
CA ARG A 89 8.16 21.75 11.99
C ARG A 89 8.38 20.25 11.81
N ILE A 90 7.50 19.57 11.09
CA ILE A 90 7.61 18.13 10.80
C ILE A 90 8.75 17.85 9.81
N TYR A 91 9.12 18.85 9.01
CA TYR A 91 10.18 18.77 8.00
C TYR A 91 11.47 19.50 8.44
N ASP A 92 11.56 19.93 9.71
CA ASP A 92 12.76 20.55 10.24
C ASP A 92 13.86 19.49 10.48
N PRO A 93 15.12 19.80 10.14
CA PRO A 93 16.24 18.90 10.44
C PRO A 93 16.31 18.56 11.93
N GLY A 94 16.33 17.26 12.26
CA GLY A 94 16.34 16.77 13.64
C GLY A 94 14.96 16.48 14.24
N PHE A 95 13.87 16.65 13.48
CA PHE A 95 12.57 16.14 13.87
C PHE A 95 12.61 14.60 14.01
N SER A 96 12.12 14.10 15.14
CA SER A 96 11.93 12.68 15.38
C SER A 96 10.47 12.42 15.75
N GLU A 97 9.90 11.37 15.16
CA GLU A 97 8.57 10.91 15.55
C GLU A 97 8.59 10.43 16.99
N ARG A 98 7.53 10.72 17.73
CA ARG A 98 7.33 10.17 19.07
C ARG A 98 6.47 8.92 18.96
N TYR A 99 7.00 7.80 19.44
CA TYR A 99 6.23 6.57 19.60
C TYR A 99 5.11 6.75 20.64
N LEU A 100 4.15 5.82 20.63
CA LEU A 100 3.06 5.84 21.59
C LEU A 100 3.58 5.52 22.98
N SER A 101 3.26 6.37 23.95
CA SER A 101 3.48 6.06 25.36
C SER A 101 2.45 5.04 25.87
N LYS A 102 2.78 4.30 26.91
CA LYS A 102 1.79 3.46 27.60
C LYS A 102 0.92 4.33 28.48
N VAL A 103 -0.40 4.31 28.28
CA VAL A 103 -1.37 5.06 29.10
C VAL A 103 -2.32 4.12 29.85
N PRO A 104 -2.79 4.50 31.06
CA PRO A 104 -3.75 3.70 31.79
C PRO A 104 -5.10 3.59 31.06
N GLY A 105 -5.57 2.36 30.85
CA GLY A 105 -6.88 2.09 30.27
C GLY A 105 -6.88 1.94 28.75
N ARG A 106 -7.58 0.91 28.26
CA ARG A 106 -7.61 0.53 26.83
C ARG A 106 -8.22 1.63 25.94
N ASN A 107 -9.29 2.29 26.40
CA ASN A 107 -9.95 3.35 25.63
C ASN A 107 -9.05 4.59 25.48
N ALA A 108 -8.30 4.95 26.52
CA ALA A 108 -7.33 6.04 26.45
C ALA A 108 -6.17 5.69 25.51
N GLN A 109 -5.67 4.45 25.58
CA GLN A 109 -4.63 3.97 24.67
C GLN A 109 -5.10 3.98 23.21
N TYR A 110 -6.34 3.56 22.97
CA TYR A 110 -6.96 3.62 21.64
C TYR A 110 -7.09 5.05 21.13
N ALA A 111 -7.64 5.97 21.94
CA ALA A 111 -7.79 7.36 21.56
C ALA A 111 -6.45 8.01 21.22
N MET A 112 -5.39 7.67 21.96
CA MET A 112 -4.04 8.15 21.68
C MET A 112 -3.50 7.57 20.37
N TRP A 113 -3.63 6.27 20.13
CA TRP A 113 -3.26 5.67 18.84
C TRP A 113 -4.00 6.33 17.68
N LEU A 114 -5.34 6.45 17.77
CA LEU A 114 -6.15 7.03 16.70
C LEU A 114 -5.77 8.50 16.44
N GLY A 115 -5.48 9.28 17.49
CA GLY A 115 -5.00 10.65 17.36
C GLY A 115 -3.66 10.73 16.61
N SER A 116 -2.68 9.91 17.00
CA SER A 116 -1.37 9.85 16.34
C SER A 116 -1.46 9.31 14.91
N ALA A 117 -2.26 8.28 14.67
CA ALA A 117 -2.47 7.71 13.35
C ALA A 117 -3.15 8.72 12.40
N LYS A 118 -4.15 9.47 12.89
CA LYS A 118 -4.78 10.56 12.11
C LYS A 118 -3.80 11.67 11.77
N GLU A 119 -2.97 12.06 12.73
CA GLU A 119 -1.95 13.08 12.47
C GLU A 119 -0.96 12.63 11.37
N VAL A 120 -0.44 11.41 11.47
CA VAL A 120 0.49 10.85 10.47
C VAL A 120 -0.17 10.68 9.10
N THR A 121 -1.40 10.17 9.04
CA THR A 121 -2.12 9.94 7.78
C THR A 121 -2.55 11.23 7.11
N GLN A 122 -2.80 12.31 7.84
CA GLN A 122 -3.17 13.62 7.26
C GLN A 122 -1.99 14.36 6.61
N ARG A 123 -0.75 13.88 6.79
CA ARG A 123 0.44 14.53 6.21
C ARG A 123 0.44 14.46 4.68
N PRO A 124 1.04 15.44 3.99
CA PRO A 124 1.11 15.41 2.52
C PRO A 124 1.81 14.17 1.96
N ASN A 125 2.85 13.67 2.65
CA ASN A 125 3.60 12.48 2.23
C ASN A 125 3.00 11.16 2.71
N ALA A 126 1.86 11.16 3.42
CA ALA A 126 1.19 9.95 3.87
C ALA A 126 0.65 9.09 2.73
N VAL A 127 0.48 9.67 1.54
CA VAL A 127 0.10 8.94 0.32
C VAL A 127 1.07 7.79 0.00
N VAL A 128 2.28 7.78 0.59
CA VAL A 128 3.20 6.64 0.55
C VAL A 128 2.57 5.35 1.08
N PHE A 129 1.72 5.40 2.10
CA PHE A 129 1.09 4.19 2.62
C PHE A 129 0.23 3.50 1.56
N ILE A 130 -0.25 4.26 0.57
CA ILE A 130 -1.02 3.73 -0.55
C ILE A 130 -0.11 3.16 -1.62
N SER A 131 1.01 3.84 -1.91
CA SER A 131 1.99 3.34 -2.87
C SER A 131 2.67 2.06 -2.40
N GLU A 132 2.92 1.90 -1.11
CA GLU A 132 3.55 0.69 -0.54
C GLU A 132 2.58 -0.49 -0.45
N GLY A 133 1.27 -0.25 -0.57
CA GLY A 133 0.25 -1.31 -0.46
C GLY A 133 0.26 -2.00 0.90
N GLY A 134 -0.11 -3.29 0.91
CA GLY A 134 0.00 -4.15 2.08
C GLY A 134 -0.79 -3.66 3.31
N LEU A 135 -0.39 -4.15 4.48
CA LEU A 135 -1.09 -3.92 5.74
C LEU A 135 -1.17 -2.43 6.10
N LEU A 136 -0.12 -1.68 5.81
CA LEU A 136 -0.07 -0.25 6.11
C LEU A 136 -1.09 0.53 5.28
N CYS A 137 -1.29 0.18 4.01
CA CYS A 137 -2.35 0.75 3.18
C CYS A 137 -3.72 0.55 3.84
N GLU A 138 -4.02 -0.68 4.28
CA GLU A 138 -5.31 -1.02 4.88
C GLU A 138 -5.57 -0.25 6.17
N ILE A 139 -4.58 -0.18 7.07
CA ILE A 139 -4.72 0.58 8.32
C ILE A 139 -4.87 2.07 8.01
N ALA A 140 -4.06 2.62 7.10
CA ALA A 140 -4.10 4.04 6.76
C ALA A 140 -5.47 4.45 6.17
N GLN A 141 -6.07 3.61 5.33
CA GLN A 141 -7.38 3.87 4.72
C GLN A 141 -8.52 3.89 5.74
N VAL A 142 -8.46 3.04 6.76
CA VAL A 142 -9.45 3.07 7.85
C VAL A 142 -9.36 4.39 8.62
N VAL A 143 -8.13 4.86 8.86
CA VAL A 143 -7.88 6.06 9.65
C VAL A 143 -8.20 7.34 8.87
N ASP A 144 -7.87 7.36 7.58
CA ASP A 144 -8.10 8.46 6.65
C ASP A 144 -8.65 7.93 5.30
N THR A 145 -9.97 8.02 5.14
CA THR A 145 -10.68 7.53 3.97
C THR A 145 -10.47 8.39 2.72
N ASP A 146 -9.90 9.60 2.86
CA ASP A 146 -9.57 10.49 1.74
C ASP A 146 -8.16 10.24 1.20
N LEU A 147 -7.35 9.41 1.88
CA LEU A 147 -5.95 9.20 1.53
C LEU A 147 -5.77 8.64 0.12
N ILE A 148 -6.66 7.73 -0.33
CA ILE A 148 -6.61 7.19 -1.70
C ILE A 148 -6.96 8.28 -2.73
N ARG A 149 -7.93 9.15 -2.43
CA ARG A 149 -8.31 10.27 -3.30
C ARG A 149 -7.13 11.23 -3.46
N ARG A 150 -6.41 11.51 -2.37
CA ARG A 150 -5.17 12.31 -2.40
C ARG A 150 -4.07 11.65 -3.21
N PHE A 151 -3.85 10.34 -3.05
CA PHE A 151 -2.90 9.59 -3.89
C PHE A 151 -3.26 9.68 -5.37
N ALA A 152 -4.55 9.53 -5.71
CA ALA A 152 -5.06 9.59 -7.07
C ALA A 152 -4.87 10.96 -7.76
N GLN A 153 -4.57 12.03 -7.02
CA GLN A 153 -4.26 13.35 -7.57
C GLN A 153 -2.77 13.55 -7.93
N GLY A 154 -1.91 12.62 -7.54
CA GLY A 154 -0.47 12.66 -7.78
C GLY A 154 0.37 13.29 -6.66
N PRO A 155 1.68 13.43 -6.87
CA PRO A 155 2.60 13.95 -5.86
C PRO A 155 2.31 15.43 -5.55
N SER A 156 2.29 15.81 -4.27
CA SER A 156 2.08 17.20 -3.86
C SER A 156 3.39 18.00 -3.88
N ALA A 157 3.44 19.10 -4.64
CA ALA A 157 4.57 20.04 -4.67
C ALA A 157 4.95 20.63 -3.29
N GLN A 158 4.11 20.47 -2.25
CA GLN A 158 4.40 20.91 -0.88
C GLN A 158 5.34 19.97 -0.12
N VAL A 159 5.54 18.74 -0.60
CA VAL A 159 6.49 17.80 -0.01
C VAL A 159 7.89 18.16 -0.50
N ARG A 160 8.67 18.84 0.34
CA ARG A 160 10.09 19.12 0.09
C ARG A 160 10.97 17.85 0.13
N ASP A 161 10.44 16.78 0.72
CA ASP A 161 11.12 15.49 0.94
C ASP A 161 10.61 14.38 0.00
N PHE A 162 10.43 14.67 -1.29
CA PHE A 162 10.39 13.55 -2.23
C PHE A 162 11.85 13.16 -2.52
N PRO A 163 12.31 12.00 -2.05
CA PRO A 163 13.64 11.55 -2.38
C PRO A 163 13.69 11.40 -3.90
N THR A 164 14.67 12.05 -4.51
CA THR A 164 15.03 11.78 -5.89
C THR A 164 15.40 10.32 -6.00
N ALA A 165 14.61 9.54 -6.73
CA ALA A 165 14.98 8.18 -7.06
C ALA A 165 15.98 8.20 -8.21
N GLN A 166 16.90 7.24 -8.23
CA GLN A 166 17.65 7.00 -9.45
C GLN A 166 16.67 6.61 -10.57
N PRO A 167 16.85 7.15 -11.77
CA PRO A 167 15.96 6.86 -12.88
C PRO A 167 15.94 5.36 -13.20
N PRO A 168 14.77 4.74 -13.44
CA PRO A 168 14.72 3.36 -13.86
C PRO A 168 15.29 3.21 -15.29
N GLY A 169 16.51 2.67 -15.41
CA GLY A 169 17.10 2.27 -16.69
C GLY A 169 17.26 3.41 -17.71
N ARG A 170 16.32 3.50 -18.68
CA ARG A 170 16.42 4.31 -19.92
C ARG A 170 16.34 5.83 -19.71
N TRP A 171 16.08 6.29 -18.50
CA TRP A 171 15.85 7.69 -18.20
C TRP A 171 17.12 8.34 -17.61
N THR A 172 17.35 9.61 -17.94
CA THR A 172 18.56 10.35 -17.53
C THR A 172 18.27 11.47 -16.51
N SER A 173 17.01 11.86 -16.35
CA SER A 173 16.56 12.92 -15.43
C SER A 173 16.21 12.34 -14.05
N PRO A 174 16.41 13.07 -12.95
CA PRO A 174 15.87 12.69 -11.64
C PRO A 174 14.34 12.64 -11.65
N PHE A 175 13.79 11.69 -10.90
CA PHE A 175 12.35 11.50 -10.73
C PHE A 175 11.93 11.76 -9.31
N LEU A 176 10.73 12.34 -9.16
CA LEU A 176 10.04 12.34 -7.89
C LEU A 176 9.28 11.02 -7.74
N ARG A 177 9.49 10.38 -6.60
CA ARG A 177 8.66 9.29 -6.12
C ARG A 177 8.01 9.67 -4.81
N HIS A 178 6.87 9.07 -4.49
CA HIS A 178 6.42 9.02 -3.10
C HIS A 178 7.58 8.44 -2.27
N GLY A 179 8.10 9.23 -1.32
CA GLY A 179 9.27 8.83 -0.52
C GLY A 179 8.95 7.62 0.35
N PRO A 180 9.95 6.85 0.81
CA PRO A 180 9.71 5.60 1.54
C PRO A 180 8.89 5.85 2.82
N CYS A 181 8.14 4.84 3.26
CA CYS A 181 7.54 4.86 4.59
C CYS A 181 8.69 4.90 5.61
N TYR A 182 8.82 6.01 6.36
CA TYR A 182 9.83 6.06 7.43
C TYR A 182 9.42 5.07 8.50
N CYS A 183 10.35 4.21 8.95
CA CYS A 183 10.08 3.14 9.93
C CYS A 183 9.21 3.63 11.09
N SER A 184 9.53 4.81 11.64
CA SER A 184 8.80 5.40 12.77
C SER A 184 7.33 5.74 12.49
N ARG A 185 6.98 6.22 11.29
CA ARG A 185 5.60 6.49 10.88
C ARG A 185 4.83 5.18 10.70
N CYS A 186 5.47 4.18 10.11
CA CYS A 186 4.88 2.85 9.98
C CYS A 186 4.61 2.25 11.38
N MET A 187 5.53 2.45 12.33
CA MET A 187 5.37 2.01 13.73
C MET A 187 4.22 2.71 14.47
N ILE A 188 4.01 4.01 14.25
CA ILE A 188 2.83 4.71 14.78
C ILE A 188 1.54 4.09 14.23
N LEU A 189 1.52 3.81 12.93
CA LEU A 189 0.32 3.30 12.25
C LEU A 189 -0.08 1.91 12.77
N VAL A 190 0.89 1.01 12.95
CA VAL A 190 0.64 -0.32 13.57
C VAL A 190 0.43 -0.25 15.09
N GLY A 191 0.53 0.94 15.68
CA GLY A 191 0.26 1.19 17.09
C GLY A 191 1.32 0.63 18.04
N LEU A 192 2.59 0.77 17.68
CA LEU A 192 3.73 0.38 18.52
C LEU A 192 3.77 1.18 19.82
N ILE A 193 3.75 0.44 20.92
CA ILE A 193 4.10 0.87 22.27
C ILE A 193 5.44 0.20 22.60
N PRO A 194 6.54 0.97 22.67
CA PRO A 194 7.82 0.45 23.07
C PRO A 194 7.76 -0.16 24.47
N GLY A 195 8.44 -1.28 24.67
CA GLY A 195 8.62 -1.89 25.98
C GLY A 195 9.48 -1.00 26.88
N GLU A 196 9.12 -0.92 28.17
CA GLU A 196 9.95 -0.27 29.20
C GLU A 196 10.54 -1.35 30.12
N ASN A 197 11.79 -1.19 30.55
CA ASN A 197 12.43 -2.01 31.60
C ASN A 197 12.31 -3.54 31.37
N ASN A 198 12.83 -4.05 30.25
CA ASN A 198 12.78 -5.46 29.82
C ASN A 198 11.37 -6.00 29.45
N ASP A 199 10.31 -5.17 29.43
CA ASP A 199 9.06 -5.55 28.76
C ASP A 199 9.28 -5.59 27.23
N GLN A 200 8.52 -6.44 26.54
CA GLN A 200 8.58 -6.53 25.09
C GLN A 200 7.73 -5.42 24.45
N ASP A 201 8.16 -4.98 23.27
CA ASP A 201 7.37 -4.13 22.41
C ASP A 201 6.00 -4.74 22.11
N ARG A 202 4.97 -3.90 22.07
CA ARG A 202 3.60 -4.31 21.78
C ARG A 202 3.00 -3.47 20.68
N THR A 203 2.24 -4.09 19.81
CA THR A 203 1.58 -3.41 18.69
C THR A 203 0.09 -3.73 18.66
N LEU A 204 -0.68 -2.81 18.08
CA LEU A 204 -2.12 -2.96 17.87
C LEU A 204 -2.41 -3.80 16.62
N PHE A 205 -1.55 -3.74 15.62
CA PHE A 205 -1.56 -4.58 14.42
C PHE A 205 -0.21 -5.31 14.32
N PRO A 206 -0.13 -6.45 13.62
CA PRO A 206 1.17 -7.09 13.39
C PRO A 206 2.12 -6.15 12.64
N LEU A 207 3.42 -6.32 12.83
CA LEU A 207 4.40 -5.63 11.98
C LEU A 207 4.24 -6.11 10.53
N PRO A 208 4.50 -5.27 9.51
CA PRO A 208 4.38 -5.69 8.11
C PRO A 208 5.18 -6.94 7.80
N SER A 209 6.42 -7.04 8.29
CA SER A 209 7.26 -8.24 8.14
C SER A 209 6.62 -9.48 8.78
N THR A 210 6.16 -9.37 10.02
CA THR A 210 5.49 -10.47 10.72
C THR A 210 4.20 -10.89 10.01
N PHE A 211 3.48 -9.94 9.42
CA PHE A 211 2.24 -10.21 8.71
C PHE A 211 2.49 -10.90 7.36
N GLU A 212 3.51 -10.48 6.61
CA GLU A 212 3.94 -11.10 5.36
C GLU A 212 4.52 -12.50 5.58
N ASP A 213 5.32 -12.69 6.64
CA ASP A 213 5.99 -13.97 6.92
C ASP A 213 5.05 -15.06 7.45
N GLU A 214 4.02 -14.68 8.22
CA GLU A 214 3.21 -15.63 9.02
C GLU A 214 1.76 -15.74 8.57
N SER A 215 1.31 -14.92 7.61
CA SER A 215 -0.06 -14.99 7.10
C SER A 215 -0.12 -15.63 5.72
N ASP A 216 -0.74 -16.81 5.64
CA ASP A 216 -1.03 -17.51 4.37
C ASP A 216 -1.99 -16.73 3.45
N HIS A 217 -2.51 -15.60 3.92
CA HIS A 217 -3.42 -14.72 3.21
C HIS A 217 -2.74 -13.52 2.55
N VAL A 218 -1.40 -13.42 2.64
CA VAL A 218 -0.62 -12.30 2.12
C VAL A 218 0.51 -12.82 1.26
N HIS A 219 0.30 -12.89 -0.06
CA HIS A 219 1.32 -13.32 -1.02
C HIS A 219 1.21 -12.50 -2.30
N GLY A 220 2.04 -11.47 -2.42
CA GLY A 220 1.97 -10.48 -3.50
C GLY A 220 0.73 -9.57 -3.45
N MET A 221 -0.39 -10.05 -2.91
CA MET A 221 -1.67 -9.37 -2.71
C MET A 221 -2.21 -9.63 -1.30
N ILE A 222 -3.06 -8.72 -0.80
CA ILE A 222 -3.87 -8.92 0.40
C ILE A 222 -5.14 -9.68 0.04
N GLY A 223 -5.27 -10.90 0.57
CA GLY A 223 -6.47 -11.72 0.47
C GLY A 223 -7.55 -11.34 1.50
N GLU A 224 -8.73 -11.94 1.35
CA GLU A 224 -9.87 -11.69 2.26
C GLU A 224 -9.58 -12.05 3.72
N GLY A 225 -8.80 -13.12 3.97
CA GLY A 225 -8.41 -13.51 5.32
C GLY A 225 -7.55 -12.45 6.01
N ALA A 226 -6.63 -11.83 5.27
CA ALA A 226 -5.82 -10.73 5.76
C ALA A 226 -6.66 -9.48 6.08
N LEU A 227 -7.63 -9.14 5.22
CA LEU A 227 -8.58 -8.04 5.49
C LEU A 227 -9.44 -8.29 6.73
N LYS A 228 -9.84 -9.55 6.97
CA LYS A 228 -10.60 -9.92 8.18
C LYS A 228 -9.79 -9.69 9.45
N ILE A 229 -8.48 -9.92 9.45
CA ILE A 229 -7.61 -9.67 10.62
C ILE A 229 -7.62 -8.19 10.98
N VAL A 230 -7.44 -7.31 10.00
CA VAL A 230 -7.52 -5.85 10.19
C VAL A 230 -8.91 -5.46 10.70
N SER A 231 -9.96 -6.03 10.11
CA SER A 231 -11.35 -5.77 10.50
C SER A 231 -11.70 -6.20 11.91
N ASN A 232 -11.31 -7.40 12.30
CA ASN A 232 -11.57 -7.93 13.62
C ASN A 232 -10.83 -7.11 14.68
N THR A 233 -9.57 -6.76 14.41
CA THR A 233 -8.78 -5.91 15.32
C THR A 233 -9.46 -4.57 15.57
N LEU A 234 -9.94 -3.91 14.51
CA LEU A 234 -10.63 -2.62 14.62
C LEU A 234 -11.99 -2.74 15.32
N LYS A 235 -12.77 -3.79 15.03
CA LYS A 235 -14.04 -4.05 15.75
C LYS A 235 -13.81 -4.32 17.23
N ASP A 236 -12.77 -5.08 17.58
CA ASP A 236 -12.41 -5.35 18.97
C ASP A 236 -11.96 -4.08 19.67
N LEU A 237 -11.31 -3.17 18.92
CA LEU A 237 -10.82 -1.90 19.42
C LEU A 237 -11.98 -0.93 19.69
N GLU A 238 -12.96 -0.84 18.80
CA GLU A 238 -14.22 -0.10 19.01
C GLU A 238 -14.97 -0.58 20.25
N LYS A 239 -14.97 -1.90 20.50
CA LYS A 239 -15.60 -2.52 21.68
C LYS A 239 -14.76 -2.38 22.96
N GLY A 240 -13.55 -1.83 22.89
CA GLY A 240 -12.63 -1.72 24.03
C GLY A 240 -12.04 -3.06 24.51
N ILE A 241 -12.19 -4.13 23.73
CA ILE A 241 -11.71 -5.47 24.08
C ILE A 241 -10.39 -5.85 23.40
N CYS A 242 -9.93 -5.07 22.42
CA CYS A 242 -8.69 -5.34 21.70
C CYS A 242 -7.47 -5.40 22.64
N THR A 243 -6.53 -6.28 22.31
CA THR A 243 -5.30 -6.50 23.03
C THR A 243 -4.10 -6.04 22.20
N TRP A 244 -3.20 -5.30 22.85
CA TRP A 244 -1.89 -4.98 22.28
C TRP A 244 -1.00 -6.19 22.50
N ARG A 245 -0.50 -6.73 21.40
CA ARG A 245 0.19 -8.02 21.36
C ARG A 245 1.68 -7.80 21.15
N THR A 246 2.49 -8.66 21.76
CA THR A 246 3.91 -8.78 21.39
C THR A 246 4.04 -9.47 20.04
N ASP A 247 5.23 -9.41 19.42
CA ASP A 247 5.46 -10.10 18.14
C ASP A 247 5.14 -11.59 18.22
N ALA A 248 5.58 -12.29 19.28
CA ALA A 248 5.28 -13.70 19.49
C ALA A 248 3.78 -13.99 19.60
N GLN A 249 3.01 -13.09 20.23
CA GLN A 249 1.56 -13.22 20.32
C GLN A 249 0.88 -12.98 18.96
N TRP A 250 1.42 -12.09 18.12
CA TRP A 250 0.97 -11.94 16.75
C TRP A 250 1.23 -13.19 15.92
N ARG A 251 2.42 -13.76 15.96
CA ARG A 251 2.74 -15.02 15.25
C ARG A 251 1.77 -16.14 15.64
N GLY A 252 1.53 -16.32 16.94
CA GLY A 252 0.56 -17.30 17.43
C GLY A 252 -0.87 -17.03 16.93
N TYR A 253 -1.30 -15.77 16.90
CA TYR A 253 -2.61 -15.37 16.39
C TYR A 253 -2.75 -15.62 14.89
N LEU A 254 -1.74 -15.27 14.09
CA LEU A 254 -1.73 -15.47 12.64
C LEU A 254 -1.72 -16.96 12.28
N CYS A 255 -0.88 -17.75 12.94
CA CYS A 255 -0.85 -19.21 12.79
C CYS A 255 -2.23 -19.83 13.09
N GLN A 256 -2.88 -19.42 14.18
CA GLN A 256 -4.23 -19.88 14.50
C GLN A 256 -5.25 -19.48 13.43
N ASN A 257 -5.16 -18.24 12.92
CA ASN A 257 -6.04 -17.75 11.86
C ASN A 257 -5.88 -18.57 10.57
N ASN A 258 -4.64 -18.89 10.18
CA ASN A 258 -4.36 -19.72 9.00
C ASN A 258 -5.02 -21.10 9.12
N CYS A 259 -4.99 -21.73 10.31
CA CYS A 259 -5.68 -23.00 10.55
C CYS A 259 -7.22 -22.89 10.46
N LEU A 260 -7.81 -21.79 10.92
CA LEU A 260 -9.25 -21.58 10.91
C LEU A 260 -9.80 -21.19 9.53
N HIS A 261 -8.97 -20.58 8.70
CA HIS A 261 -9.34 -20.00 7.42
C HIS A 261 -8.39 -20.42 6.31
N VAL A 262 -8.09 -21.71 6.19
CA VAL A 262 -7.12 -22.22 5.21
C VAL A 262 -7.42 -21.71 3.79
N PRO A 263 -6.50 -20.97 3.14
CA PRO A 263 -6.66 -20.56 1.75
C PRO A 263 -6.81 -21.78 0.83
N LYS A 264 -7.57 -21.64 -0.27
CA LYS A 264 -7.68 -22.70 -1.28
C LYS A 264 -6.33 -23.02 -1.94
N TYR A 265 -5.48 -22.02 -2.04
CA TYR A 265 -4.17 -22.10 -2.66
C TYR A 265 -3.28 -21.01 -2.08
N ILE A 266 -2.03 -21.36 -1.81
CA ILE A 266 -1.00 -20.45 -1.31
C ILE A 266 0.07 -20.36 -2.42
N PRO A 267 0.17 -19.21 -3.11
CA PRO A 267 1.18 -19.03 -4.13
C PRO A 267 2.59 -19.14 -3.54
N THR A 268 3.46 -19.90 -4.20
CA THR A 268 4.89 -19.97 -3.89
C THR A 268 5.69 -19.07 -4.84
N ASP A 269 6.97 -18.82 -4.54
CA ASP A 269 7.86 -18.12 -5.46
C ASP A 269 7.94 -18.82 -6.84
N GLU A 270 8.01 -20.15 -6.85
CA GLU A 270 7.98 -20.98 -8.07
C GLU A 270 6.67 -20.77 -8.86
N SER A 271 5.55 -20.55 -8.16
CA SER A 271 4.27 -20.27 -8.79
C SER A 271 4.32 -18.93 -9.52
N PHE A 272 4.91 -17.90 -8.91
CA PHE A 272 5.10 -16.60 -9.54
C PHE A 272 6.11 -16.64 -10.69
N GLU A 273 7.17 -17.44 -10.58
CA GLU A 273 8.13 -17.64 -11.68
C GLU A 273 7.46 -18.32 -12.88
N THR A 274 6.70 -19.38 -12.64
CA THR A 274 6.00 -20.14 -13.69
C THR A 274 4.97 -19.26 -14.39
N VAL A 275 4.09 -18.61 -13.62
CA VAL A 275 3.07 -17.71 -14.16
C VAL A 275 3.73 -16.49 -14.83
N GLY A 276 4.80 -15.97 -14.25
CA GLY A 276 5.56 -14.87 -14.82
C GLY A 276 6.17 -15.20 -16.18
N ALA A 277 6.69 -16.42 -16.36
CA ALA A 277 7.19 -16.90 -17.64
C ALA A 277 6.07 -17.03 -18.68
N LEU A 278 4.90 -17.54 -18.29
CA LEU A 278 3.73 -17.63 -19.16
C LEU A 278 3.23 -16.25 -19.61
N ILE A 279 3.10 -15.31 -18.67
CA ILE A 279 2.69 -13.94 -18.96
C ILE A 279 3.70 -13.23 -19.84
N LYS A 280 5.00 -13.36 -19.54
CA LYS A 280 6.05 -12.73 -20.35
C LYS A 280 6.06 -13.24 -21.79
N ARG A 281 5.67 -14.51 -22.00
CA ARG A 281 5.53 -15.10 -23.34
C ARG A 281 4.27 -14.60 -24.06
N ALA A 282 3.14 -14.54 -23.36
CA ALA A 282 1.86 -14.10 -23.91
C ALA A 282 1.76 -12.59 -24.15
N PHE A 283 2.37 -11.81 -23.26
CA PHE A 283 2.32 -10.36 -23.19
C PHE A 283 3.74 -9.81 -22.99
N PRO A 284 4.55 -9.74 -24.07
CA PRO A 284 6.00 -9.53 -23.98
C PRO A 284 6.42 -8.12 -23.55
N ILE A 285 5.51 -7.15 -23.55
CA ILE A 285 5.81 -5.78 -23.17
C ILE A 285 6.11 -5.74 -21.66
N ASN A 286 7.32 -5.32 -21.32
CA ASN A 286 7.72 -5.10 -19.94
C ASN A 286 7.30 -3.69 -19.52
N TRP A 287 6.41 -3.59 -18.54
CA TRP A 287 5.89 -2.30 -18.07
C TRP A 287 6.86 -1.55 -17.15
N ASN A 288 7.84 -2.24 -16.57
CA ASN A 288 8.74 -1.62 -15.60
C ASN A 288 9.54 -0.48 -16.24
N GLY A 289 9.33 0.76 -15.78
CA GLY A 289 9.96 1.97 -16.29
C GLY A 289 9.27 2.57 -17.53
N LEU A 290 8.10 2.07 -17.93
CA LEU A 290 7.29 2.65 -18.99
C LEU A 290 6.39 3.78 -18.47
N PRO A 291 6.20 4.85 -19.26
CA PRO A 291 5.13 5.82 -19.06
C PRO A 291 3.78 5.11 -19.08
N VAL A 292 2.91 5.46 -18.14
CA VAL A 292 1.57 4.88 -18.03
C VAL A 292 0.78 5.09 -19.32
N ARG A 293 0.92 6.25 -19.99
CA ARG A 293 0.29 6.53 -21.28
C ARG A 293 0.72 5.63 -22.44
N GLU A 294 1.87 4.94 -22.33
CA GLU A 294 2.39 4.02 -23.35
C GLU A 294 1.88 2.58 -23.12
N ILE A 295 1.14 2.33 -22.04
CA ILE A 295 0.64 1.01 -21.70
C ILE A 295 -0.79 0.86 -22.23
N GLU A 296 -0.95 -0.01 -23.23
CA GLU A 296 -2.25 -0.36 -23.80
C GLU A 296 -2.91 -1.49 -23.00
N ILE A 297 -4.18 -1.31 -22.62
CA ILE A 297 -4.98 -2.26 -21.83
C ILE A 297 -6.26 -2.63 -22.57
N PRO A 298 -6.62 -3.92 -22.67
CA PRO A 298 -5.76 -5.07 -22.40
C PRO A 298 -4.59 -5.12 -23.40
N GLU A 299 -3.52 -5.82 -23.05
CA GLU A 299 -2.39 -5.96 -23.95
C GLU A 299 -2.71 -6.88 -25.12
N VAL A 300 -2.06 -6.64 -26.25
CA VAL A 300 -2.16 -7.51 -27.42
C VAL A 300 -1.51 -8.85 -27.10
N PHE A 301 -2.31 -9.92 -27.19
CA PHE A 301 -1.85 -11.29 -27.04
C PHE A 301 -0.95 -11.72 -28.22
N ASP A 302 0.27 -12.16 -27.95
CA ASP A 302 1.19 -12.66 -28.98
C ASP A 302 0.98 -14.14 -29.30
N ALA A 303 0.05 -14.42 -30.20
CA ALA A 303 -0.26 -15.79 -30.64
C ALA A 303 0.95 -16.53 -31.27
N ARG A 304 1.97 -15.82 -31.79
CA ARG A 304 3.13 -16.46 -32.47
C ARG A 304 4.17 -16.97 -31.48
N ALA A 305 4.24 -16.37 -30.29
CA ALA A 305 5.02 -16.90 -29.20
C ALA A 305 4.48 -18.26 -28.74
N HIS A 306 3.22 -18.59 -29.02
CA HIS A 306 2.52 -19.81 -28.59
C HIS A 306 2.40 -20.83 -29.74
N GLY A 307 3.36 -21.75 -29.86
CA GLY A 307 3.09 -23.01 -30.56
C GLY A 307 1.94 -23.74 -29.85
N ASP A 308 0.97 -24.21 -30.64
CA ASP A 308 -0.27 -24.93 -30.27
C ASP A 308 -0.48 -25.18 -28.76
N TRP A 309 -1.11 -24.22 -28.09
CA TRP A 309 -1.82 -24.51 -26.85
C TRP A 309 -3.23 -24.92 -27.24
N GLY A 310 -3.42 -26.22 -27.51
CA GLY A 310 -4.74 -26.80 -27.64
C GLY A 310 -5.56 -26.51 -26.38
N ALA A 311 -6.68 -25.81 -26.57
CA ALA A 311 -7.81 -25.63 -25.65
C ALA A 311 -7.50 -25.69 -24.14
N LEU A 312 -7.39 -24.52 -23.51
CA LEU A 312 -7.70 -24.32 -22.09
C LEU A 312 -9.03 -23.59 -21.96
#